data_AF-A0A7W0RSW0-F1
#
_entry.id   AF-A0A7W0RSW0-F1
#
_cell.length_a   1.000
_cell.length_b   1.000
_cell.length_c   1.000
_cell.angle_alpha   90.00
_cell.angle_beta   90.00
_cell.angle_gamma   90.00
#
_symmetry.space_group_name_H-M   'P 1'
#
loop_
_entity.id
_entity.type
_entity.pdbx_description
1 polymer ?
#
loop_
_entity_poly.entity_id
_entity_poly.type
_entity_poly.pdbx_seq_one_letter_code
_entity_poly.pdbx_strand_id
1 'polypeptide(L)'
;MSDNQEQYTMGYGPASTAMMATRTAQRHAAFLLPHLKPGMKVLDCGCGPGSLTPGLAEIVSPGAVIGTDLEETQLDLGRKEA
;
A
#
# COMPACT_ATOMS: atom_id res chain seq x y z
N MET A 1 -6.49 31.14 -3.20
CA MET A 1 -6.96 29.75 -3.01
C MET A 1 -6.29 29.28 -1.75
N SER A 2 -7.04 29.07 -0.67
CA SER A 2 -6.47 28.51 0.56
C SER A 2 -5.98 27.10 0.25
N ASP A 3 -4.71 26.87 0.52
CA ASP A 3 -4.03 25.59 0.39
C ASP A 3 -4.63 24.64 1.46
N ASN A 4 -5.76 24.01 1.13
CA ASN A 4 -6.43 23.07 2.02
C ASN A 4 -5.76 21.72 1.85
N GLN A 5 -4.54 21.59 2.37
CA GLN A 5 -3.91 20.28 2.52
C GLN A 5 -4.70 19.51 3.57
N GLU A 6 -5.56 18.61 3.10
CA GLU A 6 -6.20 17.57 3.92
C GLU A 6 -5.10 16.81 4.68
N GLN A 7 -4.95 17.05 5.97
CA GLN A 7 -3.95 16.37 6.79
C GLN A 7 -4.41 14.93 7.06
N TYR A 8 -3.65 13.97 6.55
CA TYR A 8 -3.89 12.56 6.81
C TYR A 8 -3.84 12.26 8.32
N THR A 9 -4.88 11.62 8.84
CA THR A 9 -5.09 11.41 10.29
C THR A 9 -3.94 10.69 10.99
N MET A 10 -3.26 9.76 10.31
CA MET A 10 -2.12 9.05 10.89
C MET A 10 -0.81 9.85 10.80
N GLY A 11 -0.77 10.87 9.95
CA GLY A 11 0.44 11.60 9.59
C GLY A 11 1.51 10.72 8.93
N TYR A 12 2.64 11.34 8.61
CA TYR A 12 3.78 10.71 7.94
C TYR A 12 5.04 10.69 8.82
N GLY A 13 4.84 10.76 10.14
CA GLY A 13 5.93 10.71 11.11
C GLY A 13 6.58 9.31 11.19
N PRO A 14 7.84 9.21 11.66
CA PRO A 14 8.58 7.94 11.69
C PRO A 14 7.86 6.80 12.41
N ALA A 15 7.14 7.08 13.50
CA ALA A 15 6.39 6.07 14.24
C ALA A 15 5.21 5.52 13.44
N SER A 16 4.46 6.39 12.75
CA SER A 16 3.34 5.99 11.89
C SER A 16 3.85 5.15 10.72
N THR A 17 4.91 5.60 10.05
CA THR A 17 5.53 4.88 8.94
C THR A 17 6.05 3.51 9.38
N ALA A 18 6.75 3.43 10.52
CA ALA A 18 7.25 2.15 11.04
C ALA A 18 6.10 1.18 11.34
N MET A 19 5.02 1.66 11.95
CA MET A 19 3.81 0.84 12.16
C MET A 19 3.22 0.36 10.83
N MET A 20 3.11 1.24 9.82
CA MET A 20 2.59 0.90 8.49
C MET A 20 3.45 -0.12 7.76
N ALA A 21 4.78 -0.03 7.88
CA ALA A 21 5.73 -0.93 7.23
C ALA A 21 5.61 -2.38 7.70
N THR A 22 5.14 -2.63 8.93
CA THR A 22 5.00 -4.01 9.47
C THR A 22 3.76 -4.76 8.98
N ARG A 23 2.88 -4.12 8.22
CA ARG A 23 1.63 -4.73 7.79
C ARG A 23 1.85 -5.73 6.66
N THR A 24 1.09 -6.82 6.66
CA THR A 24 1.07 -7.80 5.57
C THR A 24 -0.32 -7.94 4.97
N ALA A 25 -0.39 -8.35 3.70
CA ALA A 25 -1.64 -8.64 3.01
C ALA A 25 -2.46 -9.74 3.73
N GLN A 26 -1.79 -10.79 4.21
CA GLN A 26 -2.41 -11.92 4.90
C GLN A 26 -3.10 -11.52 6.20
N ARG A 27 -2.57 -10.51 6.91
CA ARG A 27 -3.14 -10.04 8.18
C ARG A 27 -4.14 -8.90 8.00
N HIS A 28 -3.82 -7.94 7.13
CA HIS A 28 -4.56 -6.67 7.06
C HIS A 28 -5.52 -6.60 5.87
N ALA A 29 -5.31 -7.41 4.84
CA ALA A 29 -6.20 -7.55 3.68
C ALA A 29 -6.85 -8.95 3.61
N ALA A 30 -6.88 -9.70 4.72
CA ALA A 30 -7.42 -11.06 4.78
C ALA A 30 -8.83 -11.19 4.19
N PHE A 31 -9.67 -10.17 4.42
CA PHE A 31 -11.05 -10.11 3.90
C PHE A 31 -11.12 -10.03 2.37
N LEU A 32 -10.08 -9.49 1.72
CA LEU A 32 -10.02 -9.32 0.26
C LEU A 32 -9.51 -10.59 -0.43
N LEU A 33 -8.66 -11.38 0.24
CA LEU A 33 -7.91 -12.48 -0.40
C LEU A 33 -8.80 -13.52 -1.09
N PRO A 34 -9.96 -13.95 -0.54
CA PRO A 34 -10.84 -14.90 -1.23
C PRO A 34 -11.41 -14.40 -2.55
N HIS A 35 -11.35 -13.09 -2.81
CA HIS A 35 -11.87 -12.46 -4.01
C HIS A 35 -10.79 -12.23 -5.07
N LEU A 36 -9.51 -12.32 -4.69
CA LEU A 36 -8.38 -12.20 -5.61
C LEU A 36 -8.14 -13.50 -6.35
N LYS A 37 -7.77 -13.39 -7.62
CA LYS A 37 -7.46 -14.52 -8.48
C LYS A 37 -6.18 -14.28 -9.26
N PRO A 38 -5.42 -15.35 -9.57
CA PRO A 38 -4.33 -15.29 -10.54
C PRO A 38 -4.72 -14.58 -11.84
N GLY A 39 -3.85 -13.72 -12.35
CA GLY A 39 -4.04 -12.94 -13.58
C GLY A 39 -4.78 -11.61 -13.40
N MET A 40 -5.27 -11.28 -12.20
CA MET A 40 -5.94 -10.00 -11.95
C MET A 40 -4.99 -8.82 -12.00
N LYS A 41 -5.53 -7.66 -12.38
CA LYS A 41 -4.88 -6.35 -12.22
C LYS A 41 -5.52 -5.63 -11.04
N VAL A 42 -4.73 -5.29 -10.03
CA VAL A 42 -5.21 -4.65 -8.79
C VAL A 42 -4.55 -3.28 -8.64
N LEU A 43 -5.32 -2.31 -8.16
CA LEU A 43 -4.81 -1.00 -7.76
C LEU A 43 -4.87 -0.90 -6.24
N ASP A 44 -3.72 -0.64 -5.62
CA ASP A 44 -3.57 -0.38 -4.18
C ASP A 44 -3.57 1.14 -3.96
N CYS A 45 -4.75 1.68 -3.64
CA CYS A 45 -4.97 3.13 -3.47
C CYS A 45 -4.61 3.56 -2.05
N GLY A 46 -3.62 4.46 -1.91
CA GLY A 46 -3.07 4.84 -0.61
C GLY A 46 -2.18 3.74 -0.05
N CYS A 47 -1.24 3.25 -0.86
CA CYS A 47 -0.39 2.12 -0.51
C CYS A 47 0.59 2.43 0.63
N GLY A 48 0.78 3.71 0.98
CA GLY A 48 1.75 4.16 1.96
C GLY A 48 3.14 3.62 1.60
N PRO A 49 3.90 3.05 2.56
CA PRO A 49 5.20 2.46 2.29
C PRO A 49 5.12 1.12 1.53
N GLY A 50 3.95 0.76 0.97
CA GLY A 50 3.79 -0.38 0.07
C GLY A 50 3.78 -1.75 0.73
N SER A 51 3.69 -1.86 2.05
CA SER A 51 3.88 -3.13 2.78
C SER A 51 2.87 -4.25 2.44
N LEU A 52 1.68 -3.89 1.95
CA LEU A 52 0.69 -4.86 1.48
C LEU A 52 0.91 -5.24 0.01
N THR A 53 1.44 -4.32 -0.80
CA THR A 53 1.47 -4.41 -2.26
C THR A 53 2.20 -5.66 -2.78
N PRO A 54 3.38 -6.07 -2.25
CA PRO A 54 4.04 -7.31 -2.66
C PRO A 54 3.22 -8.57 -2.36
N GLY A 55 2.62 -8.66 -1.17
CA GLY A 55 1.79 -9.81 -0.80
C GLY A 55 0.53 -9.94 -1.66
N LEU A 56 -0.05 -8.80 -2.07
CA LEU A 56 -1.13 -8.81 -3.07
C LEU A 56 -0.63 -9.27 -4.44
N ALA A 57 0.57 -8.84 -4.85
CA ALA A 57 1.17 -9.22 -6.13
C ALA A 57 1.47 -10.72 -6.24
N GLU A 58 1.95 -11.32 -5.15
CA GLU A 58 2.13 -12.77 -5.06
C GLU A 58 0.82 -13.54 -5.29
N ILE A 59 -0.27 -13.08 -4.67
CA ILE A 59 -1.58 -13.75 -4.72
C ILE A 59 -2.19 -13.67 -6.13
N VAL A 60 -2.03 -12.54 -6.82
CA VAL A 60 -2.59 -12.36 -8.15
C VAL A 60 -1.68 -12.84 -9.27
N SER A 61 -0.45 -13.29 -9.01
CA SER A 61 0.47 -13.80 -10.05
C SER A 61 -0.19 -14.93 -10.88
N PRO A 62 -0.14 -14.90 -12.24
CA PRO A 62 0.64 -14.01 -13.13
C PRO A 62 -0.08 -12.69 -13.51
N GLY A 63 -0.66 -12.01 -12.54
CA GLY A 63 -1.26 -10.67 -12.64
C GLY A 63 -0.32 -9.56 -12.18
N ALA A 64 -0.87 -8.39 -11.88
CA ALA A 64 -0.08 -7.23 -11.46
C ALA A 64 -0.81 -6.39 -10.42
N VAL A 65 -0.04 -5.75 -9.55
CA VAL A 65 -0.54 -4.77 -8.58
C VAL A 65 0.21 -3.45 -8.80
N ILE A 66 -0.53 -2.35 -8.82
CA ILE A 66 0.04 -1.00 -8.91
C ILE A 66 -0.31 -0.26 -7.62
N GLY A 67 0.71 0.14 -6.87
CA GLY A 67 0.56 0.99 -5.69
C GLY A 67 0.57 2.46 -6.05
N THR A 68 -0.32 3.24 -5.43
CA THR A 68 -0.38 4.70 -5.56
C THR A 68 -0.52 5.34 -4.18
N ASP A 69 0.16 6.45 -3.98
CA ASP A 69 0.04 7.27 -2.78
C ASP A 69 0.20 8.74 -3.16
N LEU A 70 -0.40 9.64 -2.39
CA LEU A 70 -0.29 11.09 -2.61
C LEU A 70 1.07 11.62 -2.12
N GLU A 71 1.66 10.96 -1.12
CA GLU A 71 2.95 11.36 -0.57
C GLU A 71 4.11 10.62 -1.26
N GLU A 72 4.93 11.38 -1.98
CA GLU A 72 6.09 10.85 -2.68
C GLU A 72 7.07 10.12 -1.74
N THR A 73 7.22 10.62 -0.50
CA THR A 73 8.07 10.00 0.52
C THR A 73 7.62 8.58 0.88
N GLN A 74 6.32 8.27 0.80
CA GLN A 74 5.81 6.93 1.05
C GLN A 74 6.16 5.99 -0.12
N LEU A 75 6.02 6.49 -1.35
CA LEU A 75 6.40 5.75 -2.55
C LEU A 75 7.91 5.46 -2.61
N ASP A 76 8.75 6.41 -2.17
CA ASP A 76 10.19 6.22 -2.07
C ASP A 76 10.58 5.11 -1.10
N LEU A 77 9.87 4.99 0.02
CA LEU A 77 10.06 3.90 0.96
C LEU A 77 9.61 2.57 0.36
N GLY A 78 8.41 2.54 -0.23
CA GLY A 78 7.89 1.32 -0.86
C GLY A 78 8.78 0.80 -1.99
N ARG A 79 9.35 1.69 -2.81
CA ARG A 79 10.29 1.31 -3.88
C ARG A 79 11.60 0.71 -3.38
N LYS A 80 12.03 1.02 -2.15
CA LYS A 80 13.25 0.43 -1.57
C LYS A 80 13.04 -0.99 -1.04
N GLU A 81 11.81 -1.32 -0.68
CA GLU A 81 11.42 -2.60 -0.08
C GLU A 81 10.78 -3.58 -1.09
N ALA A 82 10.47 -3.11 -2.31
CA ALA A 82 9.81 -3.87 -3.36
C ALA A 82 10.75 -4.74 -4.21
#